data_AF-A0A3E0H9E7-F1
#
_entry.id   AF-A0A3E0H9E7-F1
#
_cell.length_a   1.000
_cell.length_b   1.000
_cell.length_c   1.000
_cell.angle_alpha   90.00
_cell.angle_beta   90.00
_cell.angle_gamma   90.00
#
_symmetry.space_group_name_H-M   'P 1'
#
loop_
_entity.id
_entity.type
_entity.pdbx_description
1 polymer ?
#
loop_
_entity_poly.entity_id
_entity_poly.type
_entity_poly.pdbx_seq_one_letter_code
_entity_poly.pdbx_strand_id
1 'polypeptide(L)'
;MTRSTMDMTADELAAELDALTPPPLLRAEFRNEYDVVRREADRSGDLIGTRILLAKWRGVVAAEQKDPGISHRVLAEAAALADEARHRD
;
A
#
# COMPACT_ATOMS: atom_id res chain seq x y z
N MET A 1 2.41 7.81 -20.20
CA MET A 1 3.41 6.75 -19.98
C MET A 1 3.78 6.78 -18.51
N THR A 2 3.37 5.78 -17.74
CA THR A 2 3.73 5.67 -16.32
C THR A 2 5.22 5.35 -16.27
N ARG A 3 6.03 6.26 -15.71
CA ARG A 3 7.46 6.02 -15.48
C ARG A 3 7.62 4.76 -14.63
N SER A 4 8.57 3.90 -14.99
CA SER A 4 8.84 2.69 -14.23
C SER A 4 9.26 3.06 -12.80
N THR A 5 8.58 2.50 -11.79
CA THR A 5 8.87 2.75 -10.37
C THR A 5 10.31 2.38 -10.00
N MET A 6 10.93 1.46 -10.75
CA MET A 6 12.32 1.03 -10.53
C MET A 6 13.34 2.14 -10.81
N ASP A 7 13.05 3.04 -11.75
CA ASP A 7 13.98 4.07 -12.22
C ASP A 7 13.86 5.39 -11.45
N MET A 8 12.95 5.45 -10.47
CA MET A 8 12.68 6.68 -9.71
C MET A 8 13.75 6.92 -8.64
N THR A 9 14.12 8.19 -8.46
CA THR A 9 15.00 8.64 -7.37
C THR A 9 14.28 8.60 -6.02
N ALA A 10 15.03 8.78 -4.92
CA ALA A 10 14.45 8.87 -3.58
C ALA A 10 13.41 9.99 -3.48
N ASP A 11 13.75 11.19 -3.98
CA ASP A 11 12.89 12.37 -3.95
C ASP A 11 11.62 12.16 -4.78
N GLU A 12 11.76 11.53 -5.96
CA GLU A 12 10.62 11.20 -6.82
C GLU A 12 9.69 10.18 -6.16
N LEU A 13 10.24 9.16 -5.50
CA LEU A 13 9.44 8.17 -4.76
C LEU A 13 8.70 8.81 -3.58
N ALA A 14 9.38 9.70 -2.84
CA ALA A 14 8.76 10.42 -1.73
C ALA A 14 7.61 11.31 -2.22
N ALA A 15 7.83 12.09 -3.27
CA ALA A 15 6.79 12.96 -3.84
C ALA A 15 5.56 12.17 -4.33
N GLU A 16 5.77 11.02 -4.97
CA GLU A 16 4.67 10.16 -5.41
C GLU A 16 3.89 9.54 -4.24
N LEU A 17 4.58 9.15 -3.18
CA LEU A 17 3.94 8.62 -1.97
C LEU A 17 3.15 9.70 -1.23
N ASP A 18 3.64 10.93 -1.18
CA ASP A 18 2.93 12.07 -0.60
C ASP A 18 1.70 12.49 -1.44
N ALA A 19 1.78 12.33 -2.76
CA ALA A 19 0.68 12.63 -3.68
C ALA A 19 -0.41 11.55 -3.69
N LEU A 20 -0.11 10.32 -3.22
CA LEU A 20 -1.11 9.28 -3.12
C LEU A 20 -2.21 9.70 -2.13
N THR A 21 -3.46 9.45 -2.51
CA THR A 21 -4.63 9.67 -1.65
C THR A 21 -5.27 8.32 -1.31
N PRO A 22 -4.83 7.63 -0.24
CA PRO A 22 -5.38 6.33 0.13
C PRO A 22 -6.88 6.42 0.46
N PRO A 23 -7.64 5.32 0.24
CA PRO A 23 -9.03 5.23 0.67
C PRO A 23 -9.17 5.59 2.16
N PRO A 24 -10.20 6.34 2.58
CA PRO A 24 -10.30 6.86 3.95
C PRO A 24 -10.11 5.80 5.04
N LEU A 25 -10.68 4.61 4.83
CA LEU A 25 -10.60 3.49 5.77
C LEU A 25 -9.24 2.81 5.84
N LEU A 26 -8.35 3.06 4.87
CA LEU A 26 -7.02 2.45 4.77
C LEU A 26 -5.88 3.44 5.03
N ARG A 27 -6.20 4.69 5.40
CA ARG A 27 -5.19 5.73 5.62
C ARG A 27 -4.25 5.40 6.79
N ALA A 28 -4.75 4.72 7.82
CA ALA A 28 -3.94 4.34 8.97
C ALA A 28 -2.91 3.28 8.57
N GLU A 29 -3.35 2.28 7.83
CA GLU A 29 -2.55 1.18 7.29
C GLU A 29 -1.47 1.70 6.34
N PHE A 30 -1.85 2.57 5.40
CA PHE A 30 -0.89 3.23 4.51
C PHE A 30 0.19 3.96 5.30
N ARG A 31 -0.20 4.78 6.28
CA ARG A 31 0.76 5.55 7.08
C ARG A 31 1.69 4.66 7.91
N ASN A 32 1.17 3.59 8.49
CA ASN A 32 1.98 2.62 9.23
C ASN A 32 3.02 1.95 8.31
N GLU A 33 2.60 1.45 7.15
CA GLU A 33 3.52 0.86 6.18
C GLU A 33 4.55 1.87 5.67
N TYR A 34 4.11 3.11 5.40
CA TYR A 34 4.99 4.18 4.94
C TYR A 34 6.07 4.53 5.97
N ASP A 35 5.70 4.64 7.26
CA ASP A 35 6.66 4.89 8.33
C ASP A 35 7.64 3.73 8.54
N VAL A 36 7.23 2.50 8.24
CA VAL A 36 8.13 1.33 8.30
C VAL A 36 9.15 1.38 7.16
N VAL A 37 8.70 1.54 5.91
CA VAL A 37 9.63 1.54 4.77
C VAL A 37 10.54 2.77 4.78
N ARG A 38 10.06 3.92 5.27
CA ARG A 38 10.88 5.12 5.44
C ARG A 38 12.01 4.87 6.44
N ARG A 39 11.69 4.29 7.60
CA ARG A 39 12.71 3.92 8.60
C ARG A 39 13.70 2.87 8.09
N GLU A 40 13.26 1.95 7.26
CA GLU A 40 14.16 0.97 6.63
C GLU A 40 15.09 1.63 5.61
N ALA A 41 14.55 2.50 4.76
CA ALA A 41 15.32 3.25 3.78
C ALA A 41 16.36 4.16 4.46
N ASP A 42 15.98 4.87 5.54
CA ASP A 42 16.89 5.71 6.31
C ASP A 42 18.04 4.90 6.94
N ARG A 43 17.78 3.65 7.33
CA ARG A 43 18.78 2.76 7.95
C ARG A 43 19.71 2.11 6.94
N SER A 44 19.16 1.63 5.83
CA SER A 44 19.87 0.77 4.86
C SER A 44 20.37 1.53 3.64
N GLY A 45 19.80 2.70 3.34
CA GLY A 45 19.95 3.40 2.07
C GLY A 45 19.22 2.74 0.90
N ASP A 46 18.51 1.63 1.13
CA ASP A 46 17.79 0.90 0.10
C ASP A 46 16.34 1.38 -0.04
N LEU A 47 15.91 1.56 -1.28
CA LEU A 47 14.58 2.05 -1.66
C LEU A 47 13.67 0.94 -2.21
N ILE A 48 14.11 -0.33 -2.23
CA ILE A 48 13.28 -1.45 -2.70
C ILE A 48 11.93 -1.48 -1.95
N GLY A 49 11.94 -1.34 -0.62
CA GLY A 49 10.72 -1.30 0.18
C GLY A 49 9.78 -0.15 -0.22
N THR A 50 10.33 1.04 -0.42
CA THR A 50 9.60 2.24 -0.86
C THR A 50 8.97 2.04 -2.25
N ARG A 51 9.69 1.41 -3.18
CA ARG A 51 9.19 1.09 -4.53
C ARG A 51 8.03 0.09 -4.50
N ILE A 52 8.16 -0.96 -3.68
CA ILE A 52 7.11 -1.96 -3.49
C ILE A 52 5.86 -1.31 -2.89
N LEU A 53 6.03 -0.45 -1.89
CA LEU A 53 4.93 0.28 -1.26
C LEU A 53 4.18 1.14 -2.29
N LEU A 54 4.90 1.94 -3.08
CA LEU A 54 4.29 2.80 -4.10
C LEU A 54 3.50 1.99 -5.13
N ALA A 55 4.06 0.87 -5.62
CA ALA A 55 3.38 0.00 -6.57
C ALA A 55 2.09 -0.61 -5.98
N LYS A 56 2.16 -1.11 -4.74
CA LYS A 56 1.00 -1.66 -4.03
C LYS A 56 -0.11 -0.64 -3.89
N TRP A 57 0.19 0.54 -3.35
CA TRP A 57 -0.83 1.53 -3.02
C TRP A 57 -1.40 2.24 -4.25
N ARG A 58 -0.65 2.37 -5.34
CA ARG A 58 -1.21 2.73 -6.66
C ARG A 58 -2.28 1.72 -7.10
N GLY A 59 -2.02 0.43 -6.93
CA GLY A 59 -3.00 -0.63 -7.23
C GLY A 59 -4.26 -0.51 -6.38
N VAL A 60 -4.12 -0.30 -5.07
CA VAL A 60 -5.25 -0.12 -4.15
C VAL A 60 -6.08 1.11 -4.52
N VAL A 61 -5.44 2.26 -4.74
CA VAL A 61 -6.14 3.50 -5.12
C VAL A 61 -6.85 3.34 -6.46
N ALA A 62 -6.21 2.71 -7.45
CA ALA A 62 -6.84 2.45 -8.75
C ALA A 62 -8.04 1.50 -8.63
N ALA A 63 -7.95 0.47 -7.79
CA ALA A 63 -9.07 -0.45 -7.54
C ALA A 63 -10.25 0.28 -6.88
N GLU A 64 -9.98 1.10 -5.86
CA GLU A 64 -11.01 1.88 -5.15
C GLU A 64 -11.68 2.93 -6.05
N GLN A 65 -10.93 3.56 -6.96
CA GLN A 65 -11.49 4.48 -7.95
C GLN A 65 -12.42 3.78 -8.95
N LYS A 66 -12.10 2.53 -9.30
CA LYS A 66 -12.90 1.73 -10.23
C LYS A 66 -14.15 1.15 -9.55
N ASP A 67 -14.04 0.73 -8.30
CA ASP A 67 -15.11 0.13 -7.52
C ASP A 67 -15.04 0.59 -6.05
N PRO A 68 -15.73 1.68 -5.68
CA PRO A 68 -15.70 2.21 -4.32
C PRO A 68 -16.09 1.18 -3.27
N GLY A 69 -15.34 1.09 -2.18
CA GLY A 69 -15.52 0.14 -1.10
C GLY A 69 -15.06 -1.29 -1.43
N ILE A 70 -14.41 -1.53 -2.58
CA ILE A 70 -13.88 -2.86 -2.91
C ILE A 70 -12.85 -3.33 -1.87
N SER A 71 -11.98 -2.43 -1.42
CA SER A 71 -10.94 -2.78 -0.46
C SER A 71 -11.52 -3.23 0.87
N HIS A 72 -12.61 -2.59 1.32
CA HIS A 72 -13.32 -2.99 2.52
C HIS A 72 -14.01 -4.36 2.37
N ARG A 73 -14.68 -4.60 1.24
CA ARG A 73 -15.35 -5.89 0.97
C ARG A 73 -14.36 -7.05 0.93
N VAL A 74 -13.22 -6.87 0.28
CA VAL A 74 -12.15 -7.88 0.22
C VAL A 74 -11.60 -8.19 1.62
N LEU A 75 -11.40 -7.16 2.46
CA LEU A 75 -10.94 -7.36 3.84
C LEU A 75 -11.98 -8.10 4.69
N ALA A 76 -13.27 -7.77 4.54
CA ALA A 76 -14.35 -8.44 5.26
C ALA A 76 -14.44 -9.92 4.86
N GLU A 77 -14.31 -10.24 3.57
CA GLU A 77 -14.29 -11.62 3.06
C GLU A 77 -13.08 -12.39 3.60
N ALA A 78 -11.89 -11.79 3.57
CA ALA A 78 -10.67 -12.41 4.13
C ALA A 78 -10.80 -12.68 5.64
N ALA A 79 -11.41 -11.76 6.39
CA ALA A 79 -11.67 -11.94 7.82
C ALA A 79 -12.63 -13.09 8.09
N ALA A 80 -13.70 -13.22 7.28
CA ALA A 80 -14.66 -14.32 7.40
C ALA A 80 -14.00 -15.68 7.11
N LEU A 81 -13.18 -15.78 6.07
CA LEU A 81 -12.43 -16.99 5.73
C LEU A 81 -11.44 -17.38 6.83
N ALA A 82 -10.75 -16.39 7.43
CA ALA A 82 -9.82 -16.65 8.53
C ALA A 82 -10.54 -17.14 9.79
N ASP A 83 -11.75 -16.67 10.05
CA ASP A 83 -12.57 -17.12 11.17
C ASP A 83 -13.09 -18.54 10.96
N GLU A 84 -13.58 -18.83 9.75
CA GLU A 84 -14.01 -20.17 9.35
C GLU A 84 -12.88 -21.20 9.51
N ALA A 85 -11.64 -20.85 9.14
CA ALA A 85 -10.49 -21.73 9.30
C ALA A 85 -10.21 -22.07 10.78
N ARG A 86 -10.35 -21.10 11.70
CA ARG A 86 -10.11 -21.31 13.14
C ARG A 86 -11.15 -22.22 13.81
N HIS A 87 -12.35 -22.31 13.25
CA HIS A 87 -13.44 -23.13 13.81
C HIS A 87 -13.44 -24.58 13.29
N ARG A 88 -12.53 -24.93 12.37
CA ARG A 88 -12.39 -26.28 11.81
C ARG A 88 -11.25 -27.09 12.43
N ASP A 89 -10.43 -26.49 13.29
CA ASP A 89 -9.35 -27.11 14.08
C ASP A 89 -9.79 -27.37 15.54
#